data_AF-A0ABD2NTL5-F1
#
_entry.id   AF-A0ABD2NTL5-F1
#
_cell.length_a   1.000
_cell.length_b   1.000
_cell.length_c   1.000
_cell.angle_alpha   90.00
_cell.angle_beta   90.00
_cell.angle_gamma   90.00
#
_symmetry.space_group_name_H-M   'P 1'
#
loop_
_entity.id
_entity.type
_entity.pdbx_description
1 polymer ?
#
loop_
_entity_poly.entity_id
_entity_poly.type
_entity_poly.pdbx_seq_one_letter_code
_entity_poly.pdbx_strand_id
1 'polypeptide(L)'
;MDAKQFPLLLKTMNEQQKTLLEVFSKKLKMQRQDDSSTSKSDYHVNITPFEEFESRKEKFTFYLERLENNCLMQSFVNAEKKAQLLCKLIGSAHYINLAVLLGPEKSVKVLNYDELVKKFCTMLVPFKSAVISQQNSRRIIHRLVTAG
;
A
#
# COMPACT_ATOMS: atom_id res chain seq x y z
N MET A 1 21.28 -37.22 37.90
CA MET A 1 22.00 -37.11 36.61
C MET A 1 23.47 -37.39 36.88
N ASP A 2 24.09 -38.27 36.10
CA ASP A 2 25.49 -38.65 36.26
C ASP A 2 26.40 -37.51 35.76
N ALA A 3 27.46 -37.18 36.51
CA ALA A 3 28.35 -36.04 36.23
C ALA A 3 29.03 -36.12 34.86
N LYS A 4 29.05 -37.30 34.24
CA LYS A 4 29.58 -37.55 32.90
C LYS A 4 28.58 -37.24 31.76
N GLN A 5 27.29 -37.15 32.06
CA GLN A 5 26.24 -36.90 31.06
C GLN A 5 26.03 -35.40 30.79
N PHE A 6 26.34 -34.55 31.76
CA PHE A 6 26.20 -33.10 31.61
C PHE A 6 27.16 -32.48 30.57
N PRO A 7 28.45 -32.86 30.52
CA PRO A 7 29.35 -32.39 29.46
C PRO A 7 28.93 -32.88 28.06
N LEU A 8 28.38 -34.10 27.98
CA LEU A 8 27.86 -34.66 26.73
C LEU A 8 26.67 -33.85 26.22
N LEU A 9 25.74 -33.49 27.12
CA LEU A 9 24.62 -32.62 26.79
C LEU A 9 25.06 -31.26 26.26
N LEU A 10 26.02 -30.61 26.93
CA LEU A 10 26.55 -29.32 26.48
C LEU A 10 27.22 -29.41 25.10
N LYS A 11 27.94 -30.50 24.84
CA LYS A 11 28.56 -30.74 23.54
C LYS A 11 27.51 -30.92 22.44
N THR A 12 26.47 -31.72 22.69
CA THR A 12 25.37 -31.93 21.75
C THR A 12 24.60 -30.65 21.47
N MET A 13 24.34 -29.81 22.49
CA MET A 13 23.67 -28.53 22.29
C MET A 13 24.50 -27.57 21.44
N ASN A 14 25.81 -27.51 21.66
CA ASN A 14 26.70 -26.65 20.88
C ASN A 14 26.81 -27.12 19.41
N GLU A 15 26.89 -28.44 19.18
CA GLU A 15 26.85 -29.01 17.83
C GLU A 15 25.53 -28.71 17.11
N GLN A 16 24.39 -28.84 17.81
CA GLN A 16 23.09 -28.50 17.22
C GLN A 16 22.97 -27.02 16.85
N GLN A 17 23.51 -26.11 17.66
CA GLN A 17 23.54 -24.68 17.33
C GLN A 17 24.38 -24.39 16.08
N LYS A 18 25.53 -25.07 15.91
CA LYS A 18 26.36 -24.93 14.70
C LYS A 18 25.65 -25.44 13.45
N THR A 19 24.99 -26.59 13.52
CA THR A 19 24.24 -27.16 12.40
C THR A 19 23.10 -26.22 11.97
N LEU A 20 22.38 -25.62 12.93
CA LEU A 20 21.34 -24.64 12.61
C LEU A 20 21.90 -23.41 11.90
N LEU A 21 23.02 -22.87 12.37
CA LEU A 21 23.70 -21.74 11.72
C LEU A 21 24.16 -22.07 10.29
N GLU A 22 24.64 -23.29 10.07
CA GLU A 22 25.07 -23.76 8.76
C GLU A 22 23.89 -23.93 7.78
N VAL A 23 22.78 -24.52 8.24
CA VAL A 23 21.55 -24.65 7.46
C VAL A 23 20.98 -23.27 7.10
N PHE A 24 20.96 -22.32 8.05
CA PHE A 24 20.54 -20.95 7.79
C PHE A 24 21.45 -20.26 6.77
N SER A 25 22.76 -20.40 6.93
CA SER A 25 23.74 -19.81 6.00
C SER A 25 23.61 -20.39 4.58
N LYS A 26 23.33 -21.69 4.46
CA LYS A 26 23.10 -22.35 3.17
C LYS A 26 21.79 -21.90 2.52
N LYS A 27 20.72 -21.75 3.31
CA LYS A 27 19.42 -21.23 2.84
C LYS A 27 19.55 -19.79 2.32
N LEU A 28 20.33 -18.95 3.01
CA LEU A 28 20.63 -17.59 2.56
C LEU A 28 21.43 -17.54 1.25
N LYS A 29 22.33 -18.50 1.01
CA LYS A 29 23.11 -18.57 -0.23
C LYS A 29 22.29 -19.08 -1.43
N MET A 30 21.36 -20.01 -1.22
CA MET A 30 20.50 -20.51 -2.30
C MET A 30 19.44 -19.49 -2.77
N GLN A 31 19.17 -18.44 -1.99
CA GLN A 31 18.20 -17.40 -2.34
C GLN A 31 18.81 -16.22 -3.13
N ARG A 32 20.11 -16.26 -3.47
CA ARG A 32 20.83 -15.17 -4.17
C ARG A 32 21.14 -15.43 -5.65
N GLN A 33 20.63 -16.49 -6.28
CA GLN A 33 20.91 -16.78 -7.70
C GLN A 33 19.82 -16.40 -8.69
N ASP A 34 18.66 -15.92 -8.24
CA ASP A 34 17.69 -15.24 -9.09
C ASP A 34 17.58 -13.78 -8.64
N ASP A 35 17.62 -12.86 -9.61
CA ASP A 35 17.43 -11.40 -9.52
C ASP A 35 18.69 -10.52 -9.50
N SER A 36 19.25 -10.34 -10.69
CA SER A 36 19.89 -9.09 -11.07
C SER A 36 18.86 -7.95 -11.09
N SER A 37 18.86 -7.07 -10.09
CA SER A 37 18.92 -5.60 -10.28
C SER A 37 18.58 -4.82 -9.00
N THR A 38 19.45 -3.86 -8.71
CA THR A 38 19.21 -2.66 -7.88
C THR A 38 19.15 -2.84 -6.36
N SER A 39 20.32 -2.58 -5.76
CA SER A 39 20.59 -2.28 -4.36
C SER A 39 19.50 -1.46 -3.65
N LYS A 40 18.96 -1.97 -2.54
CA LYS A 40 18.36 -1.23 -1.42
C LYS A 40 18.29 -2.11 -0.17
N SER A 41 18.72 -1.55 0.96
CA SER A 41 18.84 -2.12 2.29
C SER A 41 17.66 -2.99 2.75
N ASP A 42 17.97 -4.24 3.14
CA ASP A 42 17.06 -5.19 3.79
C ASP A 42 16.66 -4.73 5.20
N TYR A 43 15.49 -4.09 5.30
CA TYR A 43 14.66 -4.16 6.49
C TYR A 43 13.39 -4.91 6.10
N HIS A 44 13.38 -6.24 6.30
CA HIS A 44 12.21 -7.06 6.03
C HIS A 44 11.18 -6.92 7.17
N VAL A 45 10.69 -5.70 7.38
CA VAL A 45 9.44 -5.50 8.12
C VAL A 45 8.36 -6.07 7.21
N ASN A 46 7.60 -7.03 7.71
CA ASN A 46 6.42 -7.58 7.03
C ASN A 46 5.32 -6.49 7.02
N ILE A 47 5.57 -5.38 6.32
CA ILE A 47 4.60 -4.32 6.10
C ILE A 47 3.60 -4.93 5.13
N THR A 48 2.39 -5.18 5.61
CA THR A 48 1.27 -5.54 4.75
C THR A 48 1.25 -4.56 3.57
N PRO A 49 1.36 -5.03 2.31
CA PRO A 49 1.33 -4.14 1.16
C PRO A 49 0.10 -3.25 1.27
N PHE A 50 0.29 -1.94 1.17
CA PHE A 50 -0.83 -1.01 1.21
C PHE A 50 -1.76 -1.31 0.03
N GLU A 51 -3.06 -1.43 0.31
CA GLU A 51 -4.04 -1.86 -0.68
C GLU A 51 -4.26 -0.82 -1.79
N GLU A 52 -4.51 -1.32 -3.00
CA GLU A 52 -4.96 -0.51 -4.13
C GLU A 52 -6.33 0.12 -3.84
N PHE A 53 -6.58 1.31 -4.37
CA PHE A 53 -7.84 1.99 -4.22
C PHE A 53 -8.95 1.26 -4.97
N GLU A 54 -9.97 0.84 -4.23
CA GLU A 54 -11.17 0.25 -4.79
C GLU A 54 -12.39 1.14 -4.53
N SER A 55 -12.88 1.79 -5.59
CA SER A 55 -14.08 2.65 -5.54
C SER A 55 -15.34 1.94 -5.02
N ARG A 56 -15.37 0.60 -5.03
CA ARG A 56 -16.49 -0.21 -4.50
C ARG A 56 -16.40 -0.45 -3.00
N LYS A 57 -15.19 -0.49 -2.44
CA LYS A 57 -14.95 -0.78 -1.03
C LYS A 57 -15.02 0.48 -0.17
N GLU A 58 -14.52 1.60 -0.68
CA GLU A 58 -14.43 2.83 0.10
C GLU A 58 -14.52 4.12 -0.72
N LYS A 59 -14.79 5.23 -0.04
CA LYS A 59 -14.76 6.56 -0.66
C LYS A 59 -13.32 7.05 -0.77
N PHE A 60 -13.02 7.76 -1.85
CA PHE A 60 -11.68 8.28 -2.12
C PHE A 60 -11.15 9.19 -1.01
N THR A 61 -12.00 9.97 -0.33
CA THR A 61 -11.59 10.82 0.80
C THR A 61 -11.06 10.02 1.98
N PHE A 62 -11.70 8.89 2.32
CA PHE A 62 -11.25 8.02 3.40
C PHE A 62 -9.99 7.24 3.03
N TYR A 63 -9.88 6.86 1.75
CA TYR A 63 -8.67 6.25 1.22
C TYR A 63 -7.44 7.17 1.36
N LEU A 64 -7.58 8.46 1.03
CA LEU A 64 -6.51 9.44 1.18
C LEU A 64 -6.06 9.60 2.64
N GLU A 65 -6.99 9.67 3.57
CA GLU A 65 -6.68 9.75 5.00
C GLU A 65 -5.93 8.51 5.49
N ARG A 66 -6.34 7.31 5.05
CA ARG A 66 -5.62 6.06 5.35
C ARG A 66 -4.22 6.04 4.75
N LEU A 67 -4.07 6.54 3.52
CA LEU A 67 -2.78 6.65 2.84
C LEU A 67 -1.85 7.61 3.57
N GLU A 68 -2.37 8.75 4.02
CA GLU A 68 -1.60 9.76 4.74
C GLU A 68 -1.12 9.23 6.09
N ASN A 69 -2.01 8.57 6.84
CA ASN A 69 -1.66 7.89 8.09
C ASN A 69 -0.58 6.83 7.86
N ASN A 70 -0.67 6.06 6.78
CA ASN A 70 0.35 5.08 6.43
C ASN A 70 1.69 5.74 6.06
N CYS A 71 1.66 6.86 5.35
CA CYS A 71 2.86 7.64 5.01
C CYS A 71 3.56 8.19 6.27
N LEU A 72 2.78 8.63 7.27
CA LEU A 72 3.31 9.10 8.55
C LEU A 72 4.00 7.95 9.30
N MET A 73 3.36 6.77 9.36
CA MET A 73 3.91 5.59 10.03
C MET A 73 5.20 5.07 9.39
N GLN A 74 5.32 5.17 8.07
CA GLN A 74 6.53 4.77 7.33
C GLN A 74 7.59 5.88 7.22
N SER A 75 7.41 7.03 7.88
CA SER A 75 8.31 8.18 7.82
C SER A 75 8.60 8.67 6.39
N PHE A 76 7.62 8.58 5.48
CA PHE A 76 7.76 9.16 4.14
C PHE A 76 7.68 10.68 4.21
N VAL A 77 8.83 11.35 4.26
CA VAL A 77 8.93 12.82 4.26
C VAL A 77 8.91 13.40 2.84
N ASN A 78 9.35 12.64 1.84
CA ASN A 78 9.47 13.15 0.46
C ASN A 78 8.13 13.15 -0.29
N ALA A 79 7.64 14.35 -0.65
CA ALA A 79 6.41 14.56 -1.41
C ALA A 79 6.40 13.85 -2.78
N GLU A 80 7.55 13.74 -3.45
CA GLU A 80 7.66 13.06 -4.74
C GLU A 80 7.38 11.56 -4.62
N LYS A 81 7.89 10.92 -3.56
CA LYS A 81 7.63 9.51 -3.27
C LYS A 81 6.15 9.29 -2.94
N LYS A 82 5.51 10.22 -2.23
CA LYS A 82 4.06 10.17 -1.96
C LYS A 82 3.24 10.26 -3.25
N ALA A 83 3.61 11.14 -4.18
CA ALA A 83 2.95 11.27 -5.47
C ALA A 83 3.08 9.98 -6.32
N GLN A 84 4.29 9.41 -6.38
CA GLN A 84 4.53 8.13 -7.07
C GLN A 84 3.75 6.98 -6.43
N LEU A 85 3.71 6.92 -5.10
CA LEU A 85 2.96 5.92 -4.35
C LEU A 85 1.46 6.04 -4.63
N LEU A 86 0.89 7.25 -4.59
CA LEU A 86 -0.51 7.50 -4.92
C LEU A 86 -0.84 7.08 -6.36
N CYS A 87 0.01 7.41 -7.34
CA CYS A 87 -0.14 6.95 -8.73
C CYS A 87 -0.12 5.42 -8.87
N LYS A 88 0.70 4.74 -8.06
CA LYS A 88 0.78 3.27 -8.08
C LYS A 88 -0.46 2.64 -7.48
N LEU A 89 -0.99 3.20 -6.40
CA LEU A 89 -2.08 2.60 -5.64
C LEU A 89 -3.47 3.02 -6.12
N ILE A 90 -3.60 4.09 -6.91
CA ILE A 90 -4.90 4.47 -7.48
C ILE A 90 -5.36 3.51 -8.59
N GLY A 91 -4.45 2.70 -9.13
CA GLY A 91 -4.72 1.80 -10.22
C GLY A 91 -4.63 2.43 -11.61
N SER A 92 -4.41 1.56 -12.60
CA SER A 92 -4.14 1.96 -13.99
C SER A 92 -5.33 2.66 -14.64
N ALA A 93 -6.56 2.23 -14.37
CA ALA A 93 -7.77 2.82 -14.94
C ALA A 93 -7.95 4.28 -14.53
N HIS A 94 -7.79 4.58 -13.23
CA HIS A 94 -7.91 5.93 -12.72
C HIS A 94 -6.74 6.82 -13.18
N TYR A 95 -5.53 6.27 -13.27
CA TYR A 95 -4.38 6.97 -13.83
C TYR A 95 -4.57 7.35 -15.31
N ILE A 96 -5.06 6.43 -16.15
CA ILE A 96 -5.32 6.68 -17.57
C ILE A 96 -6.39 7.76 -17.73
N ASN A 97 -7.48 7.68 -16.97
CA ASN A 97 -8.54 8.69 -17.00
C ASN A 97 -8.02 10.08 -16.61
N LEU A 98 -7.13 10.16 -15.62
CA LEU A 98 -6.49 11.42 -15.25
C LEU A 98 -5.59 11.95 -16.36
N ALA A 99 -4.80 11.09 -17.00
CA ALA A 99 -3.94 11.46 -18.11
C ALA A 99 -4.74 12.00 -19.30
N VAL A 100 -5.87 11.37 -19.63
CA VAL A 100 -6.80 11.87 -20.66
C VAL A 100 -7.39 13.22 -20.27
N LEU A 101 -7.76 13.41 -19.00
CA LEU A 101 -8.31 14.68 -18.50
C LEU A 101 -7.29 15.83 -18.52
N LEU A 102 -6.01 15.55 -18.32
CA LEU A 102 -4.94 16.55 -18.35
C LEU A 102 -4.53 16.93 -19.78
N GLY A 103 -4.77 16.05 -20.75
CA GLY A 103 -4.39 16.26 -22.15
C GLY A 103 -2.87 16.17 -22.38
N PRO A 104 -2.42 16.49 -23.60
CA PRO A 104 -1.02 16.31 -24.02
C PRO A 104 -0.04 17.31 -23.39
N GLU A 105 -0.52 18.43 -22.82
CA GLU A 105 0.35 19.46 -22.25
C GLU A 105 0.91 19.11 -20.87
N LYS A 106 0.22 18.27 -20.09
CA LYS A 106 0.60 17.97 -18.70
C LYS A 106 0.61 16.48 -18.43
N SER A 107 1.80 15.93 -18.23
CA SER A 107 1.98 14.55 -17.80
C SER A 107 1.65 14.38 -16.32
N VAL A 108 0.91 13.33 -15.97
CA VAL A 108 0.58 12.95 -14.59
C VAL A 108 1.84 12.79 -13.72
N LYS A 109 2.97 12.39 -14.33
CA LYS A 109 4.26 12.19 -13.64
C LYS A 109 4.92 13.48 -13.15
N VAL A 110 4.53 14.63 -13.70
CA VAL A 110 5.14 15.94 -13.39
C VAL A 110 4.36 16.64 -12.26
N LEU A 111 3.15 16.15 -11.93
CA LEU A 111 2.31 16.77 -10.92
C LEU A 111 2.84 16.51 -9.52
N ASN A 112 2.79 17.56 -8.70
CA ASN A 112 3.07 17.44 -7.27
C ASN A 112 1.93 16.70 -6.56
N TYR A 113 2.22 16.15 -5.37
CA TYR A 113 1.24 15.38 -4.59
C TYR A 113 -0.09 16.13 -4.38
N ASP A 114 -0.03 17.41 -4.00
CA ASP A 114 -1.24 18.21 -3.74
C ASP A 114 -2.08 18.44 -5.00
N GLU A 115 -1.42 18.67 -6.14
CA GLU A 115 -2.10 18.83 -7.43
C GLU A 115 -2.76 17.52 -7.86
N LEU A 116 -2.04 16.41 -7.66
CA LEU A 116 -2.51 15.06 -7.97
C LEU A 116 -3.77 14.73 -7.14
N VAL A 117 -3.72 14.98 -5.83
CA VAL A 117 -4.86 14.80 -4.92
C VAL A 117 -6.04 15.65 -5.36
N LYS A 118 -5.83 16.93 -5.68
CA LYS A 118 -6.90 17.83 -6.13
C LYS A 118 -7.56 17.33 -7.42
N LYS A 119 -6.76 16.88 -8.39
CA LYS A 119 -7.26 16.37 -9.68
C LYS A 119 -8.00 15.04 -9.50
N PHE A 120 -7.47 14.11 -8.70
CA PHE A 120 -8.17 12.88 -8.36
C PHE A 120 -9.46 13.12 -7.57
N CYS A 121 -9.47 14.04 -6.61
CA CYS A 121 -10.68 14.43 -5.90
C CYS A 121 -11.74 14.99 -6.85
N THR A 122 -11.36 15.84 -7.81
CA THR A 122 -12.28 16.38 -8.81
C THR A 122 -12.89 15.26 -9.68
N MET A 123 -12.10 14.24 -10.01
CA MET A 123 -12.51 13.13 -10.86
C MET A 123 -13.34 12.06 -10.12
N LEU A 124 -12.93 11.68 -8.90
CA LEU A 124 -13.48 10.56 -8.13
C LEU A 124 -14.53 10.99 -7.11
N VAL A 125 -14.53 12.26 -6.73
CA VAL A 125 -15.49 12.85 -5.79
C VAL A 125 -16.24 13.96 -6.54
N PRO A 126 -17.16 13.60 -7.45
CA PRO A 126 -17.93 14.58 -8.18
C PRO A 126 -18.70 15.45 -7.18
N PHE A 127 -18.62 16.77 -7.37
CA PHE A 127 -19.33 17.74 -6.54
C PHE A 127 -20.83 17.45 -6.60
N LYS A 128 -21.39 16.96 -5.49
CA LYS A 128 -22.84 16.81 -5.36
C LYS A 128 -23.40 18.19 -5.06
N SER A 129 -24.05 18.83 -6.03
CA SER A 129 -24.85 20.01 -5.70
C SER A 129 -25.89 19.62 -4.64
N ALA A 130 -26.19 20.53 -3.71
CA ALA A 130 -27.18 20.29 -2.67
C ALA A 130 -28.52 19.82 -3.26
N VAL A 131 -28.86 20.33 -4.45
CA VAL A 131 -30.03 19.94 -5.24
C VAL A 131 -29.99 18.48 -5.66
N ILE A 132 -28.88 17.96 -6.18
CA ILE A 132 -28.75 16.55 -6.58
C ILE A 132 -28.78 15.63 -5.36
N SER A 133 -28.17 16.05 -4.25
CA SER A 133 -28.24 15.32 -2.99
C SER A 133 -29.68 15.24 -2.46
N GLN A 134 -30.40 16.36 -2.47
CA GLN A 134 -31.81 16.43 -2.10
C GLN A 134 -32.71 15.60 -3.04
N GLN A 135 -32.46 15.63 -4.35
CA GLN A 135 -33.19 14.82 -5.34
C GLN A 135 -33.01 13.32 -5.08
N ASN A 136 -31.80 12.89 -4.74
CA ASN A 136 -31.48 11.50 -4.43
C ASN A 136 -32.13 11.05 -3.10
N SER A 137 -32.05 11.87 -2.05
CA SER A 137 -32.73 11.58 -0.78
C SER A 137 -34.24 11.48 -0.94
N ARG A 138 -34.87 12.41 -1.69
CA ARG A 138 -36.30 12.37 -2.00
C ARG A 138 -36.70 11.13 -2.78
N ARG A 139 -35.88 10.70 -3.75
CA ARG A 139 -36.12 9.47 -4.51
C ARG A 139 -36.02 8.21 -3.64
N ILE A 140 -35.08 8.15 -2.70
CA ILE A 140 -34.95 7.02 -1.76
C ILE A 140 -36.17 6.96 -0.83
N ILE A 141 -36.58 8.09 -0.26
CA ILE A 141 -37.76 8.18 0.60
C ILE A 141 -39.02 7.78 -0.17
N HIS A 142 -39.20 8.28 -1.39
CA HIS A 142 -40.34 7.89 -2.23
C HIS A 142 -40.36 6.39 -2.52
N ARG A 143 -39.21 5.77 -2.81
CA ARG A 143 -39.13 4.32 -3.03
C ARG A 143 -39.49 3.51 -1.78
N LEU A 144 -39.16 4.00 -0.59
CA LEU A 144 -39.52 3.36 0.67
C LEU A 144 -41.02 3.51 0.98
N VAL A 145 -41.63 4.64 0.62
CA VAL A 145 -43.06 4.91 0.85
C VAL A 145 -43.96 4.19 -0.16
N THR A 146 -43.51 3.99 -1.41
CA THR A 146 -44.30 3.27 -2.43
C THR A 146 -44.14 1.74 -2.36
N ALA A 147 -43.18 1.24 -1.59
CA ALA A 147 -42.92 -0.20 -1.44
C ALA A 147 -43.47 -0.81 -0.14
N GLY A 148 -44.18 -0.04 0.69
CA GLY A 148 -44.96 -0.50 1.84
C GLY A 148 -46.45 -0.42 1.54
#